data_AF-A0A3L6JQB4-F1
#
_entry.id   AF-A0A3L6JQB4-F1
#
_cell.length_a   1.000
_cell.length_b   1.000
_cell.length_c   1.000
_cell.angle_alpha   90.00
_cell.angle_beta   90.00
_cell.angle_gamma   90.00
#
_symmetry.space_group_name_H-M   'P 1'
#
loop_
_entity.id
_entity.type
_entity.pdbx_description
1 polymer ?
#
loop_
_entity_poly.entity_id
_entity_poly.type
_entity_poly.pdbx_seq_one_letter_code
_entity_poly.pdbx_strand_id
1 'polypeptide(L)'
;MDRKRSALVFLVVGIVLFVLSMFYLLPLEGLYVPALVIMFAGVIMIGIGGAVLKGIDRSLGIPEGECRFCKGTGRISDPTGTATCPRCGGTGKARADDKG
;
A
#
# COMPACT_ATOMS: atom_id res chain seq x y z
N MET A 1 -6.53 -4.20 -14.26
CA MET A 1 -7.20 -4.51 -12.98
C MET A 1 -7.04 -3.33 -12.04
N ASP A 2 -8.13 -2.71 -11.58
CA ASP A 2 -8.04 -1.63 -10.59
C ASP A 2 -7.42 -2.15 -9.29
N ARG A 3 -6.25 -1.60 -8.94
CA ARG A 3 -5.48 -1.97 -7.73
C ARG A 3 -6.36 -1.89 -6.46
N LYS A 4 -7.25 -0.90 -6.41
CA LYS A 4 -8.25 -0.71 -5.35
C LYS A 4 -9.28 -1.84 -5.29
N ARG A 5 -9.81 -2.27 -6.44
CA ARG A 5 -10.80 -3.36 -6.51
C ARG A 5 -10.19 -4.68 -6.08
N SER A 6 -8.95 -4.93 -6.47
CA SER A 6 -8.20 -6.13 -6.07
C SER A 6 -7.92 -6.15 -4.57
N ALA A 7 -7.50 -5.02 -3.99
CA ALA A 7 -7.27 -4.88 -2.55
C ALA A 7 -8.53 -5.08 -1.71
N LEU A 8 -9.68 -4.58 -2.19
CA LEU A 8 -10.98 -4.80 -1.55
C LEU A 8 -11.37 -6.28 -1.56
N VAL A 9 -11.14 -6.99 -2.67
CA VAL A 9 -11.37 -8.44 -2.73
C VAL A 9 -10.48 -9.17 -1.74
N PHE A 10 -9.18 -8.85 -1.67
CA PHE A 10 -8.26 -9.46 -0.71
C PHE A 10 -8.69 -9.24 0.75
N LEU A 11 -9.16 -8.04 1.08
CA LEU A 11 -9.65 -7.73 2.42
C LEU A 11 -10.91 -8.53 2.76
N VAL A 12 -11.90 -8.56 1.86
CA VAL A 12 -13.17 -9.29 2.08
C VAL A 12 -12.89 -10.79 2.20
N VAL A 13 -12.08 -11.36 1.32
CA VAL A 13 -11.70 -12.77 1.35
C VAL A 13 -10.98 -13.11 2.66
N GLY A 14 -10.05 -12.26 3.11
CA GLY A 14 -9.35 -12.45 4.38
C GLY A 14 -10.28 -12.46 5.59
N ILE A 15 -11.26 -11.55 5.64
CA ILE A 15 -12.28 -11.52 6.72
C ILE A 15 -13.11 -12.80 6.71
N VAL A 16 -13.60 -13.21 5.54
CA VAL A 16 -14.43 -14.43 5.42
C VAL A 16 -13.65 -15.66 5.88
N LEU A 17 -12.39 -15.81 5.43
CA LEU A 17 -11.51 -16.91 5.85
C LEU A 17 -11.29 -16.92 7.36
N PHE A 18 -11.04 -15.75 7.95
CA PHE A 18 -10.80 -15.63 9.38
C PHE A 18 -12.05 -16.03 10.20
N VAL A 19 -13.22 -15.50 9.83
CA VAL A 19 -14.49 -15.79 10.51
C VAL A 19 -14.86 -17.26 10.35
N LEU A 20 -14.75 -17.80 9.13
CA LEU A 20 -15.05 -19.21 8.86
C LEU A 20 -14.14 -20.12 9.69
N SER A 21 -12.84 -19.82 9.74
CA SER A 21 -11.89 -20.60 10.52
C SER A 21 -12.17 -20.52 12.03
N MET A 22 -12.51 -19.33 12.54
CA MET A 22 -12.79 -19.11 13.94
C MET A 22 -14.05 -19.84 14.42
N PHE A 23 -15.11 -19.85 13.62
CA PHE A 23 -16.40 -20.43 14.02
C PHE A 23 -16.55 -21.91 13.62
N TYR A 24 -15.94 -22.37 12.54
CA TYR A 24 -16.12 -23.74 12.04
C TYR A 24 -14.91 -24.64 12.26
N LEU A 25 -13.68 -24.16 12.03
CA LEU A 25 -12.49 -25.00 12.15
C LEU A 25 -12.00 -25.12 13.61
N LEU A 26 -12.08 -24.05 14.39
CA LEU A 26 -11.62 -24.03 15.78
C LEU A 26 -12.35 -25.01 16.72
N PRO A 27 -13.69 -25.24 16.63
CA PRO A 27 -14.36 -26.22 17.48
C PRO A 27 -14.12 -27.69 17.11
N LEU A 28 -13.38 -27.97 16.02
CA LEU A 28 -13.01 -29.34 15.64
C LEU A 28 -11.71 -29.73 16.35
N GLU A 29 -11.80 -30.65 17.32
CA GLU A 29 -10.69 -31.07 18.19
C GLU A 29 -9.44 -31.56 17.45
N GLY A 30 -9.59 -32.07 16.22
CA GLY A 30 -8.50 -32.52 15.37
C GLY A 30 -7.90 -31.49 14.41
N LEU A 31 -8.51 -30.29 14.29
CA LEU A 31 -8.13 -29.28 13.29
C LEU A 31 -7.68 -27.95 13.90
N TYR A 32 -7.39 -27.89 15.19
CA TYR A 32 -6.98 -26.63 15.83
C TYR A 32 -5.67 -26.05 15.24
N VAL A 33 -4.67 -26.88 14.95
CA VAL A 33 -3.39 -26.43 14.33
C VAL A 33 -3.63 -25.83 12.94
N PRO A 34 -4.27 -26.53 11.98
CA PRO A 34 -4.55 -25.94 10.68
C PRO A 34 -5.48 -24.72 10.78
N ALA A 35 -6.43 -24.69 11.73
CA ALA A 35 -7.26 -23.52 11.99
C ALA A 35 -6.42 -22.29 12.34
N LEU A 36 -5.43 -22.43 13.22
CA LEU A 36 -4.54 -21.33 13.62
C LEU A 36 -3.71 -20.82 12.44
N VAL A 37 -3.19 -21.72 11.59
CA VAL A 37 -2.43 -21.33 10.39
C VAL A 37 -3.30 -20.56 9.41
N ILE A 38 -4.53 -21.02 9.19
CA ILE A 38 -5.50 -20.36 8.30
C ILE A 38 -5.92 -18.99 8.85
N MET A 39 -6.16 -18.89 10.16
CA MET A 39 -6.45 -17.61 10.81
C MET A 39 -5.29 -16.62 10.65
N PHE A 40 -4.05 -17.07 10.84
CA PHE A 40 -2.87 -16.23 10.65
C PHE A 40 -2.76 -15.71 9.21
N ALA A 41 -2.94 -16.58 8.22
CA ALA A 41 -2.96 -16.20 6.81
C ALA A 41 -4.10 -15.19 6.50
N GLY A 42 -5.27 -15.39 7.10
CA GLY A 42 -6.40 -14.46 7.02
C GLY A 42 -6.05 -13.08 7.54
N VAL A 43 -5.43 -12.97 8.71
CA VAL A 43 -5.01 -11.69 9.30
C VAL A 43 -3.97 -10.98 8.43
N ILE A 44 -2.99 -11.71 7.87
CA ILE A 44 -2.01 -11.13 6.93
C ILE A 44 -2.72 -10.53 5.71
N MET A 45 -3.66 -11.27 5.12
CA MET A 45 -4.44 -10.81 3.97
C MET A 45 -5.27 -9.55 4.29
N ILE A 46 -5.90 -9.51 5.46
CA ILE A 46 -6.63 -8.32 5.94
C ILE A 46 -5.67 -7.15 6.13
N GLY A 47 -4.49 -7.38 6.71
CA GLY A 47 -3.47 -6.35 6.90
C GLY A 47 -3.00 -5.73 5.59
N ILE A 48 -2.65 -6.58 4.60
CA ILE A 48 -2.21 -6.12 3.27
C ILE A 48 -3.36 -5.39 2.56
N GLY A 49 -4.55 -5.99 2.49
CA GLY A 49 -5.71 -5.37 1.85
C GLY A 49 -6.09 -4.03 2.49
N GLY A 50 -6.03 -3.95 3.83
CA GLY A 50 -6.29 -2.74 4.60
C GLY A 50 -5.25 -1.65 4.37
N ALA A 51 -3.96 -1.99 4.36
CA ALA A 51 -2.87 -1.05 4.09
C ALA A 51 -2.97 -0.44 2.68
N VAL A 52 -3.30 -1.27 1.68
CA VAL A 52 -3.46 -0.82 0.29
C VAL A 52 -4.71 0.07 0.12
N LEU A 53 -5.84 -0.28 0.76
CA LEU A 53 -7.05 0.55 0.72
C LEU A 53 -6.89 1.88 1.44
N LYS A 54 -6.21 1.88 2.59
CA LYS A 54 -5.91 3.09 3.37
C LYS A 54 -4.92 4.01 2.62
N GLY A 55 -4.31 3.52 1.54
CA GLY A 55 -3.43 4.31 0.70
C GLY A 55 -2.14 4.69 1.42
N ILE A 56 -1.61 3.82 2.29
CA ILE A 56 -0.26 3.99 2.86
C ILE A 56 0.79 4.03 1.73
N ASP A 57 0.47 3.41 0.60
CA ASP A 57 1.18 3.56 -0.68
C ASP A 57 1.23 4.99 -1.22
N ARG A 58 0.44 5.96 -0.74
CA ARG A 58 0.63 7.39 -1.13
C ARG A 58 1.96 7.96 -0.63
N SER A 59 2.54 7.37 0.43
CA SER A 59 3.85 7.77 0.94
C SER A 59 5.01 7.01 0.27
N LEU A 60 4.75 5.81 -0.28
CA LEU A 60 5.72 5.00 -1.03
C LEU A 60 5.62 5.19 -2.55
N GLY A 61 4.54 5.78 -3.03
CA GLY A 61 4.24 6.07 -4.43
C GLY A 61 4.76 7.44 -4.86
N ILE A 62 6.02 7.74 -4.57
CA ILE A 62 6.75 8.62 -5.49
C ILE A 62 7.15 7.66 -6.62
N PRO A 63 6.57 7.78 -7.83
CA PRO A 63 7.02 6.97 -8.96
C PRO A 63 8.54 7.06 -9.03
N GLU A 64 9.26 5.97 -9.31
CA GLU A 64 10.73 5.94 -9.45
C GLU A 64 11.29 6.86 -10.57
N GLY A 65 10.48 7.80 -11.06
CA GLY A 65 10.80 8.82 -12.03
C GLY A 65 10.33 10.23 -11.65
N GLU A 66 9.78 10.49 -10.46
CA GLU A 66 9.37 11.83 -10.02
C GLU A 66 10.32 12.44 -8.98
N CYS A 67 10.57 13.74 -9.11
CA CYS A 67 11.44 14.47 -8.19
C CYS A 67 10.80 14.53 -6.80
N ARG A 68 11.44 13.90 -5.80
CA ARG A 68 10.97 13.87 -4.40
C ARG A 68 10.76 15.25 -3.79
N PHE A 69 11.52 16.24 -4.27
CA PHE A 69 11.53 17.59 -3.71
C PHE A 69 10.33 18.43 -4.14
N CYS A 70 9.91 18.32 -5.41
CA CYS A 70 8.73 19.04 -5.92
C CYS A 70 7.51 18.12 -6.15
N LYS A 71 7.60 16.84 -5.78
CA LYS A 71 6.54 15.83 -5.94
C LYS A 71 5.97 15.80 -7.36
N GLY A 72 6.84 15.77 -8.36
CA GLY A 72 6.43 15.69 -9.77
C GLY A 72 6.02 17.02 -10.42
N THR A 73 5.80 18.10 -9.65
CA THR A 73 5.24 19.36 -10.18
C THR A 73 6.23 20.23 -10.95
N GLY A 74 7.53 20.01 -10.75
CA GLY A 74 8.59 20.87 -11.31
C GLY A 74 8.69 22.25 -10.64
N ARG A 75 7.86 22.56 -9.63
CA ARG A 75 7.82 23.87 -8.97
C ARG A 75 7.81 23.74 -7.45
N ILE A 76 8.27 24.80 -6.77
CA ILE A 76 8.21 24.93 -5.31
C ILE A 76 7.53 26.26 -4.96
N SER A 77 6.82 26.28 -3.84
CA SER A 77 6.23 27.50 -3.32
C SER A 77 7.29 28.27 -2.53
N ASP A 78 7.71 29.42 -3.05
CA ASP A 78 8.58 30.40 -2.39
C ASP A 78 7.70 31.53 -1.83
N PRO A 79 8.09 32.26 -0.77
CA PRO A 79 7.31 33.37 -0.23
C PRO A 79 7.06 34.51 -1.23
N THR A 80 7.81 34.56 -2.33
CA THR A 80 7.69 35.56 -3.41
C THR A 80 6.95 35.04 -4.66
N GLY A 81 6.54 33.77 -4.69
CA GLY A 81 5.84 33.16 -5.83
C GLY A 81 6.19 31.70 -6.05
N THR A 82 5.73 31.13 -7.17
CA THR A 82 6.13 29.76 -7.56
C THR A 82 7.49 29.78 -8.27
N ALA A 83 8.51 29.21 -7.62
CA ALA A 83 9.85 29.09 -8.18
C ALA A 83 10.04 27.73 -8.86
N THR A 84 10.90 27.70 -9.88
CA THR A 84 11.28 26.46 -10.56
C THR A 84 12.05 25.56 -9.61
N CYS A 85 11.72 24.27 -9.56
CA CYS A 85 12.39 23.33 -8.66
C CYS A 85 13.88 23.19 -9.03
N PRO A 86 14.82 23.54 -8.14
CA PRO A 86 16.26 23.51 -8.45
C PRO A 86 16.80 22.08 -8.58
N ARG A 87 16.15 21.11 -7.92
CA ARG A 87 16.60 19.72 -7.89
C ARG A 87 16.32 18.95 -9.18
N CYS A 88 15.23 19.27 -9.87
CA CYS A 88 14.88 18.66 -11.16
C CYS A 88 14.94 19.65 -12.34
N GLY A 89 15.39 20.89 -12.11
CA GLY A 89 15.43 21.94 -13.14
C GLY A 89 14.07 22.20 -13.79
N GLY A 90 12.97 22.08 -13.04
CA GLY A 90 11.61 22.26 -13.57
C GLY A 90 10.97 21.06 -14.27
N THR A 91 11.70 19.96 -14.48
CA THR A 91 11.18 18.80 -15.22
C THR A 91 10.17 17.95 -14.46
N GLY A 92 10.13 18.08 -13.13
CA GLY A 92 9.34 17.23 -12.25
C GLY A 92 9.87 15.79 -12.12
N LYS A 93 10.94 15.42 -12.83
CA LYS A 93 11.45 14.04 -12.87
C LYS A 93 12.57 13.78 -11.87
N ALA A 94 12.65 12.56 -11.37
CA ALA A 94 13.75 12.08 -10.54
C ALA A 94 15.04 12.10 -11.35
N ARG A 95 16.13 12.47 -10.69
CA ARG A 95 17.45 12.55 -11.28
C ARG A 95 18.06 11.13 -11.30
N ALA A 96 18.92 10.83 -12.28
CA ALA A 96 19.43 9.46 -12.45
C ALA A 96 20.21 8.94 -11.23
N ASP A 97 20.78 9.87 -10.46
CA ASP A 97 21.48 9.71 -9.19
C ASP A 97 20.57 9.47 -7.97
N ASP A 98 19.26 9.70 -8.07
CA ASP A 98 18.29 9.41 -6.98
C ASP A 98 17.87 7.92 -6.94
N LYS A 99 18.37 7.08 -7.87
CA LYS A 99 18.14 5.62 -7.90
C LYS A 99 19.21 4.88 -7.10
N GLY A 100 19.19 5.08 -5.78
CA GLY A 100 20.01 4.32 -4.82
C GLY A 100 19.33 3.04 -4.37
#